data_AF-A0YC35-F1
#
_entry.id   AF-A0YC35-F1
#
_cell.length_a   1.000
_cell.length_b   1.000
_cell.length_c   1.000
_cell.angle_alpha   90.00
_cell.angle_beta   90.00
_cell.angle_gamma   90.00
#
_symmetry.space_group_name_H-M   'P 1'
#
loop_
_entity.id
_entity.type
_entity.pdbx_description
1 polymer ?
#
loop_
_entity_poly.entity_id
_entity_poly.type
_entity_poly.pdbx_seq_one_letter_code
_entity_poly.pdbx_strand_id
1 'polypeptide(L)'
;MNIKQWLNPFDLVVSVRTGFALIIIRRALLLFAVLSAPLAFSADISGVWKHSKNTAWIEISLADSSATVLRNDKFPERVGRTILKDLQVDTSTQGLWHGLIYVEKLGDYKDVEVSLPEAGRMLLKGKVGFMTRTVEWLRVDNIR
;
A
#
# COMPACT_ATOMS: atom_id res chain seq x y z
N MET A 1 -72.26 -17.50 -23.28
CA MET A 1 -71.09 -18.12 -22.62
C MET A 1 -69.96 -17.12 -22.66
N ASN A 2 -69.58 -16.50 -21.54
CA ASN A 2 -68.44 -15.59 -21.48
C ASN A 2 -67.76 -15.70 -20.12
N ILE A 3 -66.48 -16.10 -20.13
CA ILE A 3 -65.73 -16.63 -19.00
C ILE A 3 -65.17 -15.45 -18.22
N LYS A 4 -65.65 -15.23 -16.99
CA LYS A 4 -64.97 -14.36 -16.03
C LYS A 4 -63.72 -15.10 -15.55
N GLN A 5 -62.55 -14.63 -15.99
CA GLN A 5 -61.25 -14.97 -15.40
C GLN A 5 -61.28 -14.55 -13.93
N TRP A 6 -61.35 -15.53 -13.03
CA TRP A 6 -61.06 -15.33 -11.62
C TRP A 6 -59.56 -15.53 -11.41
N LEU A 7 -58.84 -14.44 -11.11
CA LEU A 7 -57.49 -14.53 -10.56
C LEU A 7 -57.60 -15.16 -9.17
N ASN A 8 -56.94 -16.31 -8.98
CA ASN A 8 -56.95 -17.04 -7.74
C ASN A 8 -56.21 -16.24 -6.65
N PRO A 9 -56.78 -16.03 -5.46
CA PRO A 9 -56.12 -15.29 -4.38
C PRO A 9 -54.83 -15.98 -3.90
N PHE A 10 -54.68 -17.29 -4.16
CA PHE A 10 -53.46 -18.05 -3.87
C PHE A 10 -52.27 -17.64 -4.76
N ASP A 11 -52.49 -17.29 -6.03
CA ASP A 11 -51.42 -16.90 -6.96
C ASP A 11 -50.80 -15.55 -6.56
N LEU A 12 -51.61 -14.65 -5.99
CA LEU A 12 -51.19 -13.35 -5.49
C LEU A 12 -50.34 -13.45 -4.20
N VAL A 13 -50.71 -14.34 -3.28
CA VAL A 13 -49.98 -14.55 -2.02
C VAL A 13 -48.61 -15.20 -2.26
N VAL A 14 -48.53 -16.15 -3.21
CA VAL A 14 -47.26 -16.79 -3.59
C VAL A 14 -46.34 -15.81 -4.33
N SER A 15 -46.88 -14.98 -5.24
CA SER A 15 -46.12 -13.94 -5.94
C SER A 15 -45.49 -12.93 -4.98
N VAL A 16 -46.25 -12.46 -3.99
CA VAL A 16 -45.79 -11.47 -3.00
C VAL A 16 -44.69 -12.05 -2.10
N ARG A 17 -44.84 -13.28 -1.58
CA ARG A 17 -43.81 -13.93 -0.75
C ARG A 17 -42.50 -14.17 -1.51
N THR A 18 -42.58 -14.56 -2.78
CA THR A 18 -41.40 -14.82 -3.62
C THR A 18 -40.64 -13.53 -3.95
N GLY A 19 -41.36 -12.43 -4.22
CA GLY A 19 -40.76 -11.11 -4.44
C GLY A 19 -40.05 -10.55 -3.21
N PHE A 20 -40.66 -10.66 -2.03
CA PHE A 20 -40.04 -10.21 -0.77
C PHE A 20 -38.81 -11.05 -0.40
N ALA A 21 -38.86 -12.37 -0.59
CA ALA A 21 -37.70 -13.25 -0.38
C ALA A 21 -36.53 -12.88 -1.33
N LEU A 22 -36.81 -12.60 -2.61
CA LEU A 22 -35.80 -12.20 -3.58
C LEU A 22 -35.14 -10.86 -3.22
N ILE A 23 -35.93 -9.89 -2.71
CA ILE A 23 -35.42 -8.58 -2.26
C ILE A 23 -34.53 -8.74 -1.01
N ILE A 24 -34.92 -9.58 -0.06
CA ILE A 24 -34.13 -9.86 1.15
C ILE A 24 -32.82 -10.56 0.79
N ILE A 25 -32.85 -11.56 -0.10
CA ILE A 25 -31.65 -12.26 -0.58
C ILE A 25 -30.72 -11.29 -1.32
N ARG A 26 -31.25 -10.44 -2.20
CA ARG A 26 -30.46 -9.42 -2.91
C ARG A 26 -29.81 -8.41 -1.95
N ARG A 27 -30.55 -7.95 -0.94
CA ARG A 27 -30.02 -7.03 0.09
C ARG A 27 -28.96 -7.70 0.97
N ALA A 28 -29.17 -8.96 1.35
CA ALA A 28 -28.20 -9.75 2.11
C ALA A 28 -26.91 -9.98 1.30
N LEU A 29 -27.02 -10.32 0.02
CA LEU A 29 -25.86 -10.45 -0.88
C LEU A 29 -25.10 -9.13 -1.04
N LEU A 30 -25.80 -8.00 -1.17
CA LEU A 30 -25.17 -6.67 -1.26
C LEU A 30 -24.44 -6.30 0.04
N LEU A 31 -25.03 -6.58 1.21
CA LEU A 31 -24.38 -6.35 2.51
C LEU A 31 -23.13 -7.23 2.69
N PHE A 32 -23.19 -8.48 2.25
CA PHE A 32 -22.05 -9.41 2.33
C PHE A 32 -20.90 -8.99 1.40
N ALA A 33 -21.21 -8.43 0.22
CA ALA A 33 -20.21 -7.91 -0.72
C ALA A 33 -19.48 -6.67 -0.17
N VAL A 34 -20.17 -5.78 0.54
CA VAL A 34 -19.56 -4.59 1.15
C VAL A 34 -18.63 -4.98 2.32
N LEU A 35 -18.97 -6.00 3.11
CA LEU A 35 -18.13 -6.51 4.19
C LEU A 35 -16.88 -7.27 3.70
N SER A 36 -16.92 -7.76 2.46
CA SER A 36 -15.80 -8.48 1.85
C SER A 36 -14.85 -7.58 1.06
N ALA A 37 -15.10 -6.26 1.03
CA ALA A 37 -14.19 -5.34 0.38
C ALA A 37 -12.85 -5.34 1.15
N PRO A 38 -11.73 -5.76 0.54
CA PRO A 38 -10.45 -5.56 1.17
C PRO A 38 -10.28 -4.06 1.38
N LEU A 39 -9.94 -3.66 2.61
CA LEU A 39 -9.37 -2.34 2.89
C LEU A 39 -8.03 -2.30 2.14
N ALA A 40 -8.08 -1.97 0.85
CA ALA A 40 -6.91 -1.70 0.05
C ALA A 40 -6.34 -0.37 0.52
N PHE A 41 -5.68 -0.38 1.68
CA PHE A 41 -4.73 0.66 2.01
C PHE A 41 -3.65 0.58 0.94
N SER A 42 -3.61 1.57 0.05
CA SER A 42 -2.39 1.82 -0.71
C SER A 42 -1.31 2.06 0.33
N ALA A 43 -0.47 1.05 0.56
CA ALA A 43 0.52 1.11 1.60
C ALA A 43 1.55 2.19 1.21
N ASP A 44 1.45 3.33 1.89
CA ASP A 44 2.31 4.49 1.69
C ASP A 44 3.70 4.21 2.28
N ILE A 45 4.75 4.58 1.55
CA ILE A 45 6.13 4.50 2.02
C ILE A 45 6.48 5.60 3.03
N SER A 46 5.67 6.66 3.17
CA SER A 46 5.90 7.72 4.17
C SER A 46 5.94 7.16 5.58
N GLY A 47 6.90 7.57 6.40
CA GLY A 47 7.06 7.17 7.80
C GLY A 47 8.46 6.70 8.16
N VAL A 48 8.60 6.08 9.34
CA VAL A 48 9.91 5.69 9.88
C VAL A 48 10.24 4.24 9.54
N TRP A 49 11.48 4.03 9.10
CA TRP A 49 12.00 2.76 8.64
C TRP A 49 13.35 2.46 9.30
N LYS A 50 13.52 1.22 9.76
CA LYS A 50 14.79 0.70 10.30
C LYS A 50 15.46 -0.22 9.28
N HIS A 51 16.74 -0.02 9.06
CA HIS A 51 17.53 -0.91 8.22
C HIS A 51 17.54 -2.34 8.81
N SER A 52 17.29 -3.38 8.00
CA SER A 52 17.10 -4.74 8.53
C SER A 52 18.34 -5.33 9.21
N LYS A 53 19.53 -5.02 8.67
CA LYS A 53 20.83 -5.50 9.17
C LYS A 53 21.62 -4.51 10.04
N ASN A 54 21.35 -3.21 9.95
CA ASN A 54 22.14 -2.17 10.61
C ASN A 54 21.27 -1.39 11.60
N THR A 55 21.89 -0.82 12.63
CA THR A 55 21.24 0.08 13.58
C THR A 55 21.14 1.49 13.01
N ALA A 56 20.32 1.64 11.96
CA ALA A 56 20.04 2.90 11.28
C ALA A 56 18.54 3.05 10.99
N TRP A 57 18.03 4.27 11.16
CA TRP A 57 16.65 4.65 10.98
C TRP A 57 16.55 5.86 10.08
N ILE A 58 15.55 5.85 9.20
CA ILE A 58 15.26 6.92 8.26
C ILE A 58 13.78 7.26 8.32
N GLU A 59 13.44 8.52 8.05
CA GLU A 59 12.09 8.97 7.82
C GLU A 59 11.91 9.26 6.35
N ILE A 60 10.85 8.71 5.74
CA ILE A 60 10.45 9.06 4.38
C ILE A 60 9.29 10.05 4.47
N SER A 61 9.41 11.17 3.76
CA SER A 61 8.35 12.15 3.56
C SER A 61 8.02 12.21 2.08
N LEU A 62 6.81 11.76 1.70
CA LEU A 62 6.34 11.96 0.33
C LEU A 62 5.99 13.42 0.02
N ALA A 63 5.70 14.24 1.03
CA ALA A 63 5.48 15.67 0.84
C ALA A 63 6.76 16.38 0.39
N ASP A 64 7.90 15.96 0.93
CA ASP A 64 9.23 16.49 0.58
C ASP A 64 9.93 15.63 -0.49
N SER A 65 9.26 14.60 -1.01
CA SER A 65 9.81 13.61 -1.95
C SER A 65 11.21 13.09 -1.55
N SER A 66 11.46 12.90 -0.26
CA SER A 66 12.80 12.62 0.26
C SER A 66 12.80 11.73 1.50
N ALA A 67 14.00 11.28 1.90
CA ALA A 67 14.20 10.59 3.15
C ALA A 67 15.42 11.08 3.91
N THR A 68 15.27 11.24 5.22
CA THR A 68 16.29 11.79 6.12
C THR A 68 16.69 10.78 7.17
N VAL A 69 17.97 10.74 7.54
CA VAL A 69 18.47 9.87 8.62
C VAL A 69 18.01 10.42 9.96
N LEU A 70 17.22 9.64 10.68
CA LEU A 70 16.76 9.97 12.03
C LEU A 70 17.74 9.52 13.11
N ARG A 71 18.32 8.32 12.94
CA ARG A 71 19.26 7.74 13.90
C ARG A 71 20.23 6.82 13.18
N ASN A 72 21.49 6.84 13.59
CA ASN A 72 22.48 5.88 13.12
C ASN A 72 23.51 5.66 14.21
N ASP A 73 23.51 4.47 14.82
CA ASP A 73 24.36 4.21 15.99
C ASP A 73 25.84 4.05 15.58
N LYS A 74 26.08 3.62 14.33
CA LYS A 74 27.43 3.43 13.80
C LYS A 74 28.05 4.73 13.27
N PHE A 75 27.22 5.61 12.73
CA PHE A 75 27.63 6.87 12.11
C PHE A 75 26.72 8.02 12.55
N PRO A 76 26.82 8.47 13.82
CA PRO A 76 25.93 9.49 14.38
C PRO A 76 25.97 10.83 13.63
N GLU A 77 27.10 11.16 13.00
CA GLU A 77 27.30 12.36 12.19
C GLU A 77 26.47 12.40 10.89
N ARG A 78 25.76 11.30 10.58
CA ARG A 78 24.84 11.21 9.45
C ARG A 78 23.42 11.59 9.78
N VAL A 79 23.07 11.75 11.05
CA VAL A 79 21.73 12.20 11.46
C VAL A 79 21.42 13.56 10.82
N GLY A 80 20.20 13.72 10.31
CA GLY A 80 19.75 14.91 9.59
C GLY A 80 20.16 14.97 8.11
N ARG A 81 20.99 14.05 7.62
CA ARG A 81 21.33 14.00 6.19
C ARG A 81 20.17 13.44 5.38
N THR A 82 19.90 14.06 4.23
CA THR A 82 19.01 13.51 3.21
C THR A 82 19.75 12.41 2.45
N ILE A 83 19.19 11.21 2.43
CA ILE A 83 19.79 10.04 1.77
C ILE A 83 18.99 9.57 0.56
N LEU A 84 17.70 9.93 0.47
CA LEU A 84 16.85 9.72 -0.69
C LEU A 84 16.25 11.07 -1.09
N LYS A 85 16.16 11.32 -2.39
CA LYS A 85 15.49 12.51 -2.93
C LYS A 85 14.82 12.19 -4.26
N ASP A 86 14.01 13.14 -4.73
CA ASP A 86 13.31 13.07 -6.01
C ASP A 86 12.42 11.82 -6.12
N LEU A 87 11.86 11.36 -4.99
CA LEU A 87 10.97 10.21 -4.91
C LEU A 87 9.69 10.48 -5.71
N GLN A 88 9.42 9.61 -6.67
CA GLN A 88 8.27 9.67 -7.56
C GLN A 88 7.63 8.30 -7.67
N VAL A 89 6.29 8.26 -7.60
CA VAL A 89 5.54 7.01 -7.79
C VAL A 89 5.67 6.56 -9.24
N ASP A 90 5.87 5.26 -9.45
CA ASP A 90 5.82 4.68 -10.78
C ASP A 90 4.38 4.69 -11.28
N THR A 91 4.16 5.23 -12.48
CA THR A 91 2.81 5.34 -13.06
C THR A 91 2.27 4.02 -13.61
N SER A 92 3.13 3.02 -13.80
CA SER A 92 2.81 1.75 -14.46
C SER A 92 2.69 0.60 -13.46
N THR A 93 3.40 0.67 -12.33
CA THR A 93 3.51 -0.41 -11.33
C THR A 93 3.12 0.10 -9.95
N GLN A 94 2.01 -0.41 -9.41
CA GLN A 94 1.58 -0.07 -8.06
C GLN A 94 2.61 -0.53 -7.01
N GLY A 95 2.89 0.31 -6.01
CA GLY A 95 3.82 -0.01 -4.93
C GLY A 95 5.29 0.06 -5.34
N LEU A 96 5.59 0.74 -6.44
CA LEU A 96 6.94 1.04 -6.91
C LEU A 96 7.13 2.56 -6.96
N TRP A 97 8.29 3.02 -6.53
CA TRP A 97 8.74 4.40 -6.64
C TRP A 97 10.16 4.43 -7.17
N HIS A 98 10.51 5.51 -7.85
CA HIS A 98 11.86 5.80 -8.33
C HIS A 98 12.38 7.03 -7.61
N GLY A 99 13.69 7.08 -7.40
CA GLY A 99 14.34 8.26 -6.85
C GLY A 99 15.86 8.15 -6.93
N LEU A 100 16.52 8.99 -6.15
CA LEU A 100 17.97 9.05 -6.08
C LEU A 100 18.44 8.77 -4.65
N ILE A 101 19.34 7.79 -4.49
CA ILE A 101 19.99 7.46 -3.22
C ILE A 101 21.42 7.95 -3.15
N TYR A 102 21.81 8.57 -2.04
CA TYR A 102 23.20 8.94 -1.79
C TYR A 102 24.06 7.71 -1.47
N VAL A 103 25.10 7.48 -2.26
CA VAL A 103 26.04 6.35 -2.05
C VAL A 103 27.36 6.90 -1.53
N GLU A 104 27.57 6.76 -0.22
CA GLU A 104 28.76 7.26 0.50
C GLU A 104 30.09 6.86 -0.15
N LYS A 105 30.20 5.62 -0.67
CA LYS A 105 31.43 5.16 -1.32
C LYS A 105 31.77 5.89 -2.63
N LEU A 106 30.76 6.47 -3.28
CA LEU A 106 30.90 7.19 -4.55
C LEU A 106 30.84 8.70 -4.36
N GLY A 107 30.41 9.17 -3.18
CA GLY A 107 30.20 10.60 -2.92
C GLY A 107 29.11 11.23 -3.78
N ASP A 108 28.18 10.43 -4.30
CA ASP A 108 27.23 10.86 -5.31
C ASP A 108 25.88 10.14 -5.20
N TYR A 109 24.85 10.74 -5.77
CA TYR A 109 23.52 10.16 -5.90
C TYR A 109 23.44 9.19 -7.08
N LYS A 110 22.67 8.12 -6.90
CA LYS A 110 22.44 7.06 -7.91
C LYS A 110 20.98 6.67 -7.94
N ASP A 111 20.53 6.20 -9.09
CA ASP A 111 19.15 5.73 -9.27
C ASP A 111 18.84 4.57 -8.32
N VAL A 112 17.66 4.64 -7.73
CA VAL A 112 17.13 3.61 -6.84
C VAL A 112 15.66 3.35 -7.14
N GLU A 113 15.31 2.08 -7.13
CA GLU A 113 13.92 1.62 -7.08
C GLU A 113 13.56 1.37 -5.61
N VAL A 114 12.44 1.92 -5.18
CA VAL A 114 11.85 1.68 -3.86
C VAL A 114 10.59 0.87 -4.07
N SER A 115 10.48 -0.29 -3.42
CA SER A 115 9.28 -1.12 -3.52
C SER A 115 8.80 -1.57 -2.15
N LEU A 116 7.49 -1.81 -2.07
CA LEU A 116 6.83 -2.25 -0.86
C LEU A 116 6.12 -3.60 -1.09
N PRO A 117 6.87 -4.72 -1.11
CA PRO A 117 6.30 -6.04 -1.41
C PRO A 117 5.24 -6.50 -0.41
N GLU A 118 5.33 -6.08 0.84
CA GLU A 118 4.36 -6.37 1.88
C GLU A 118 4.27 -5.20 2.88
N ALA A 119 3.17 -5.11 3.60
CA ALA A 119 2.98 -4.09 4.62
C ALA A 119 4.10 -4.18 5.66
N GLY A 120 4.81 -3.08 5.86
CA GLY A 120 5.88 -2.99 6.84
C GLY A 120 7.26 -3.42 6.36
N ARG A 121 7.42 -3.79 5.09
CA ARG A 121 8.72 -4.18 4.52
C ARG A 121 8.98 -3.44 3.22
N MET A 122 10.02 -2.61 3.22
CA MET A 122 10.47 -1.84 2.08
C MET A 122 11.80 -2.36 1.55
N LEU A 123 11.93 -2.40 0.23
CA LEU A 123 13.18 -2.72 -0.46
C LEU A 123 13.69 -1.50 -1.22
N LEU A 124 14.95 -1.14 -0.99
CA LEU A 124 15.69 -0.17 -1.80
C LEU A 124 16.67 -0.91 -2.69
N LYS A 125 16.42 -0.90 -3.99
CA LYS A 125 17.26 -1.57 -4.99
C LYS A 125 18.00 -0.51 -5.81
N GLY A 126 19.29 -0.36 -5.51
CA GLY A 126 20.18 0.56 -6.22
C GLY A 126 20.99 -0.16 -7.29
N LYS A 127 21.22 0.50 -8.43
CA LYS A 127 22.07 0.02 -9.51
C LYS A 127 23.24 0.97 -9.71
N VAL A 128 24.47 0.44 -9.71
CA VAL A 128 25.69 1.20 -10.01
C VAL A 128 26.47 0.43 -11.07
N GLY A 129 26.45 0.94 -12.30
CA GLY A 129 26.99 0.24 -13.46
C GLY A 129 26.31 -1.12 -13.65
N PHE A 130 27.09 -2.20 -13.61
CA PHE A 130 26.60 -3.58 -13.73
C PHE A 130 26.21 -4.21 -12.39
N MET A 131 26.50 -3.56 -11.26
CA MET A 131 26.23 -4.10 -9.93
C MET A 131 24.86 -3.62 -9.43
N THR A 132 24.05 -4.57 -8.96
CA THR A 132 22.77 -4.27 -8.31
C THR A 132 22.85 -4.68 -6.85
N ARG A 133 22.34 -3.84 -5.95
CA ARG A 133 22.22 -4.17 -4.53
C ARG A 133 20.83 -3.82 -4.03
N THR A 134 20.26 -4.74 -3.27
CA THR A 134 18.98 -4.53 -2.59
C THR A 134 19.21 -4.48 -1.10
N VAL A 135 18.67 -3.46 -0.46
CA VAL A 135 18.68 -3.27 0.99
C VAL A 135 17.25 -3.29 1.49
N GLU A 136 17.04 -4.01 2.57
CA GLU A 136 15.73 -4.17 3.19
C GLU A 136 15.61 -3.27 4.43
N TRP A 137 14.41 -2.71 4.57
CA TRP A 137 14.02 -1.81 5.63
C TRP A 137 12.68 -2.25 6.21
N LEU A 138 12.56 -2.19 7.53
CA LEU A 138 11.40 -2.62 8.29
C LEU A 138 10.71 -1.40 8.89
N ARG A 139 9.39 -1.34 8.78
CA ARG A 139 8.58 -0.26 9.35
C ARG A 139 8.67 -0.28 10.87
N VAL A 140 8.74 0.90 11.47
CA VAL A 140 8.73 1.04 12.93
C VAL A 140 7.82 2.19 13.32
N ASP A 141 6.95 1.95 14.30
CA ASP A 141 6.02 2.98 14.79
C ASP A 141 6.68 3.95 15.78
N ASN A 142 7.80 3.56 16.39
CA ASN A 142 8.51 4.38 17.38
C ASN A 142 10.01 4.06 17.43
N ILE A 143 10.85 5.09 17.55
CA ILE A 143 12.30 4.97 17.70
C ILE A 143 12.61 4.78 19.19
N ARG A 144 12.92 3.54 19.60
CA ARG A 144 13.40 3.23 20.97
C ARG A 144 14.92 3.22 21.04
#